data_AF-A0A1R1LKL5-F1
#
_entry.id   AF-A0A1R1LKL5-F1
#
_cell.length_a   1.000
_cell.length_b   1.000
_cell.length_c   1.000
_cell.angle_alpha   90.00
_cell.angle_beta   90.00
_cell.angle_gamma   90.00
#
_symmetry.space_group_name_H-M   'P 1'
#
loop_
_entity.id
_entity.type
_entity.pdbx_description
1 polymer ?
#
loop_
_entity_poly.entity_id
_entity_poly.type
_entity_poly.pdbx_seq_one_letter_code
_entity_poly.pdbx_strand_id
1 'polypeptide(L)' 'MNDIGDLIMATNPPSGDGHRNGAVKGRSQTKTPSGHYVKRDTETGRFMDVKTSDKKPFKGVRKEK' A
#
# COMPACT_ATOMS: atom_id res chain seq x y z
N MET A 1 -13.13 47.49 9.95
CA MET A 1 -14.02 46.69 9.08
C MET A 1 -13.46 46.89 7.67
N ASN A 2 -12.75 45.97 7.03
CA ASN A 2 -12.80 44.53 7.10
C ASN A 2 -11.39 43.94 7.15
N ASP A 3 -11.26 42.96 8.02
CA ASP A 3 -10.09 42.15 8.22
C ASP A 3 -10.47 40.72 7.77
N ILE A 4 -9.47 39.96 7.31
CA ILE A 4 -9.43 38.49 7.18
C ILE A 4 -10.46 37.80 6.26
N GLY A 5 -10.11 37.63 4.98
CA GLY A 5 -10.82 36.71 4.07
C GLY A 5 -9.93 35.78 3.24
N ASP A 6 -8.62 36.00 3.21
CA ASP A 6 -7.70 35.34 2.28
C ASP A 6 -6.63 34.47 2.98
N LEU A 7 -6.99 33.90 4.13
CA LEU A 7 -6.20 32.86 4.78
C LEU A 7 -6.48 31.51 4.13
N ILE A 8 -5.69 31.20 3.09
CA ILE A 8 -4.98 29.92 2.96
C ILE A 8 -5.75 28.67 3.42
N MET A 9 -6.81 28.28 2.72
CA MET A 9 -7.26 26.89 2.80
C MET A 9 -6.15 26.05 2.16
N ALA A 10 -5.40 25.30 2.95
CA ALA A 10 -4.47 24.30 2.42
C ALA A 10 -5.27 23.29 1.61
N THR A 11 -5.25 23.42 0.28
CA THR A 11 -5.83 22.42 -0.60
C THR A 11 -4.86 21.23 -0.66
N ASN A 12 -5.33 20.05 -0.26
CA ASN A 12 -4.62 18.79 -0.55
C ASN A 12 -5.19 18.28 -1.88
N PRO A 13 -4.59 18.60 -3.04
CA PRO A 13 -5.05 18.06 -4.31
C PRO A 13 -5.08 16.52 -4.22
N PRO A 14 -6.05 15.84 -4.86
CA PRO A 14 -6.05 14.39 -4.85
C PRO A 14 -4.73 13.90 -5.43
N SER A 15 -3.88 13.29 -4.61
CA SER A 15 -2.69 12.60 -5.09
C SER A 15 -3.17 11.47 -6.00
N GLY A 16 -3.02 11.63 -7.32
CA GLY A 16 -3.95 10.99 -8.25
C GLY A 16 -3.37 10.52 -9.59
N ASP A 17 -2.69 9.38 -9.56
CA ASP A 17 -2.93 8.28 -10.50
C ASP A 17 -3.31 6.97 -9.77
N GLY A 18 -3.57 7.04 -8.45
CA GLY A 18 -3.87 5.88 -7.61
C GLY A 18 -2.71 4.92 -7.43
N HIS A 19 -1.51 5.27 -7.89
CA HIS A 19 -0.33 4.44 -7.78
C HIS A 19 0.57 4.90 -6.64
N ARG A 20 1.02 3.95 -5.82
CA ARG A 20 2.17 4.18 -4.93
C ARG A 20 3.41 4.32 -5.79
N ASN A 21 4.10 5.45 -5.67
CA ASN A 21 5.44 5.63 -6.22
C ASN A 21 6.44 4.82 -5.40
N GLY A 22 6.85 3.66 -5.93
CA GLY A 22 7.88 2.80 -5.35
C GLY A 22 7.36 1.55 -4.64
N ALA A 23 8.29 0.65 -4.31
CA ALA A 23 7.98 -0.60 -3.61
C ALA A 23 7.51 -0.31 -2.17
N VAL A 24 6.57 -1.12 -1.68
CA VAL A 24 6.17 -1.07 -0.28
C VAL A 24 7.34 -1.55 0.59
N LYS A 25 8.09 -0.62 1.18
CA LYS A 25 9.10 -0.90 2.19
C LYS A 25 8.40 -1.52 3.42
N GLY A 26 9.01 -2.51 4.06
CA GLY A 26 8.42 -3.20 5.23
C GLY A 26 7.44 -4.34 4.93
N ARG A 27 7.22 -4.69 3.65
CA ARG A 27 6.32 -5.78 3.25
C ARG A 27 7.01 -6.75 2.30
N SER A 28 6.82 -8.03 2.55
CA SER A 28 7.11 -9.11 1.62
C SER A 28 5.85 -9.92 1.33
N GLN A 29 5.90 -10.80 0.33
CA GLN A 29 4.83 -11.73 0.05
C GLN A 29 5.37 -13.10 -0.30
N THR A 30 4.64 -14.14 0.12
CA THR A 30 4.92 -15.53 -0.25
C THR A 30 3.67 -16.21 -0.79
N LYS A 31 3.86 -17.27 -1.58
CA LYS A 31 2.78 -18.05 -2.18
C LYS A 31 2.45 -19.23 -1.26
N THR A 32 1.18 -19.35 -0.90
CA THR A 32 0.67 -20.47 -0.11
C THR A 32 0.52 -21.72 -0.97
N PRO A 33 0.40 -22.93 -0.37
CA PRO A 33 0.09 -24.16 -1.12
C PRO A 33 -1.22 -24.09 -1.91
N SER A 34 -2.22 -23.34 -1.40
CA SER A 34 -3.49 -23.08 -2.11
C SER A 34 -3.33 -22.15 -3.34
N GLY A 35 -2.14 -21.58 -3.53
CA GLY A 35 -1.78 -20.75 -4.67
C GLY A 35 -2.08 -19.26 -4.50
N HIS A 36 -2.61 -18.86 -3.35
CA HIS A 36 -2.84 -17.46 -3.01
C HIS A 36 -1.56 -16.81 -2.50
N TYR A 37 -1.46 -15.49 -2.64
CA TYR A 37 -0.34 -14.74 -2.06
C TYR A 37 -0.75 -14.17 -0.71
N VAL A 38 0.15 -14.23 0.26
CA VAL A 38 -0.01 -13.63 1.59
C VAL A 38 1.06 -12.57 1.81
N LYS A 39 0.68 -11.41 2.36
CA LYS A 39 1.65 -10.39 2.80
C LYS A 39 2.24 -10.80 4.14
N ARG A 40 3.54 -10.59 4.28
CA ARG A 40 4.27 -10.73 5.53
C ARG A 40 4.90 -9.39 5.91
N ASP A 41 4.78 -9.05 7.18
CA ASP A 41 5.49 -7.92 7.78
C ASP A 41 6.97 -8.30 7.92
N THR A 42 7.87 -7.48 7.39
CA THR A 42 9.28 -7.88 7.28
C THR A 42 10.06 -7.63 8.57
N GLU A 43 9.49 -6.88 9.51
CA GLU A 43 10.10 -6.58 10.80
C GLU A 43 9.68 -7.61 11.85
N THR A 44 8.39 -7.95 11.87
CA THR A 44 7.77 -8.85 12.86
C THR A 44 7.58 -10.28 12.35
N GLY A 45 7.68 -10.53 11.04
CA GLY A 45 7.43 -11.82 10.42
C GLY A 45 5.95 -12.24 10.37
N ARG A 46 5.03 -11.40 10.85
CA ARG A 46 3.59 -11.72 10.93
C ARG A 46 2.96 -11.76 9.55
N PHE A 47 2.11 -12.76 9.31
CA PHE A 47 1.22 -12.78 8.15
C PHE A 47 0.07 -11.79 8.37
N MET A 48 -0.29 -11.07 7.31
CA MET A 48 -1.36 -10.06 7.34
C MET A 48 -2.47 -10.46 6.38
N ASP A 49 -2.45 -9.90 5.16
CA ASP A 49 -3.54 -10.12 4.21
C ASP A 49 -3.23 -11.29 3.28
N VAL A 50 -4.21 -12.18 3.13
CA VAL A 50 -4.25 -13.16 2.04
C VAL A 50 -5.01 -12.56 0.86
N LYS A 51 -4.47 -12.69 -0.35
CA LYS A 51 -5.14 -12.23 -1.56
C LYS A 51 -6.28 -13.16 -1.93
N THR A 52 -7.51 -12.69 -1.78
CA THR A 52 -8.72 -13.47 -2.08
C THR A 52 -9.27 -13.25 -3.49
N SER A 53 -8.90 -12.15 -4.15
CA SER A 53 -9.43 -11.77 -5.46
C SER A 53 -8.90 -12.61 -6.62
N ASP A 54 -7.64 -13.06 -6.55
CA ASP A 54 -6.97 -13.82 -7.60
C ASP A 54 -5.69 -14.51 -7.06
N LYS A 55 -5.08 -15.36 -7.90
CA LYS A 55 -3.82 -16.09 -7.60
C LYS A 55 -2.56 -15.34 -8.04
N LYS A 56 -2.65 -14.06 -8.37
CA LYS A 56 -1.51 -13.22 -8.77
C LYS A 56 -0.91 -12.53 -7.53
N PRO A 57 0.37 -12.16 -7.55
CA PRO A 57 0.97 -11.40 -6.45
C PRO A 57 0.27 -10.05 -6.21
N PHE A 58 0.45 -9.49 -5.01
CA PHE A 58 0.16 -8.09 -4.73
C PHE A 58 1.08 -7.19 -5.55
N LYS A 59 0.52 -6.18 -6.22
CA LYS A 59 1.28 -5.16 -6.96
C LYS A 59 2.16 -4.37 -5.97
N GLY A 60 3.44 -4.18 -6.30
CA GLY A 60 4.37 -3.36 -5.51
C GLY A 60 4.87 -3.97 -4.20
N VAL A 61 4.60 -5.25 -3.91
CA VAL A 61 5.13 -5.96 -2.74
C VAL A 61 6.22 -6.94 -3.19
N ARG A 62 7.39 -6.97 -2.53
CA ARG A 62 8.50 -7.86 -2.93
C ARG A 62 8.11 -9.33 -2.70
N LYS A 63 8.38 -10.21 -3.66
CA LYS A 63 8.26 -11.65 -3.44
C LYS A 63 9.43 -12.16 -2.62
N GLU A 64 9.16 -13.04 -1.67
CA GLU A 64 10.19 -13.84 -1.00
C GLU A 64 10.78 -14.84 -2.01
N LYS A 65 12.08 -15.15 -1.86
CA LYS A 65 12.76 -16.16 -2.68
C LYS A 65 12.57 -17.55 -2.09
#